data_AF-A0A258EDN3-F1
#
_entry.id   AF-A0A258EDN3-F1
#
_cell.length_a   1.000
_cell.length_b   1.000
_cell.length_c   1.000
_cell.angle_alpha   90.00
_cell.angle_beta   90.00
_cell.angle_gamma   90.00
#
_symmetry.space_group_name_H-M   'P 1'
#
loop_
_entity.id
_entity.type
_entity.pdbx_description
1 polymer ?
#
loop_
_entity_poly.entity_id
_entity_poly.type
_entity_poly.pdbx_seq_one_letter_code
_entity_poly.pdbx_strand_id
1 'polypeptide(L)'
;MSFYKQSTAQLFEHLESGQSGLTESEVQKRLIKFGPNALQEKKKKPAWLLFLGQFKDFMILILAAAAVISGIVGDLTDTIIILVIILLNVWVGFGYNLSAPREVAIHQKDKENLS
;
A
#
# COMPACT_ATOMS: atom_id res chain seq x y z
N MET A 1 -1.64 -18.41 16.59
CA MET A 1 -1.74 -19.87 16.65
C MET A 1 -1.02 -20.48 15.44
N SER A 2 -0.25 -21.56 15.63
CA SER A 2 0.53 -22.21 14.58
C SER A 2 -0.23 -23.40 13.95
N PHE A 3 -1.27 -23.09 13.15
CA PHE A 3 -2.11 -24.08 12.44
C PHE A 3 -1.30 -25.06 11.59
N TYR A 4 -0.16 -24.62 11.04
CA TYR A 4 0.72 -25.42 10.19
C TYR A 4 1.40 -26.61 10.90
N LYS A 5 1.28 -26.73 12.23
CA LYS A 5 1.83 -27.85 13.02
C LYS A 5 0.76 -28.88 13.44
N GLN A 6 -0.51 -28.64 13.16
CA GLN A 6 -1.61 -29.51 13.60
C GLN A 6 -1.89 -30.62 12.59
N SER A 7 -2.42 -31.76 13.06
CA SER A 7 -2.90 -32.81 12.17
C SER A 7 -4.19 -32.40 11.45
N THR A 8 -4.46 -32.97 10.28
CA THR A 8 -5.65 -32.64 9.48
C THR A 8 -6.96 -32.87 10.24
N ALA A 9 -7.03 -33.93 11.06
CA ALA A 9 -8.18 -34.22 11.92
C ALA A 9 -8.43 -33.11 12.96
N GLN A 10 -7.37 -32.62 13.60
CA GLN A 10 -7.46 -31.51 14.56
C GLN A 10 -7.82 -30.19 13.88
N LEU A 11 -7.35 -29.99 12.64
CA LEU A 11 -7.66 -28.80 11.84
C LEU A 11 -9.14 -28.76 11.46
N PHE A 12 -9.71 -29.91 11.07
CA PHE A 12 -11.13 -30.03 10.72
C PHE A 12 -12.05 -29.75 11.91
N GLU A 13 -11.69 -30.25 13.10
CA GLU A 13 -12.42 -29.96 14.33
C GLU A 13 -12.33 -28.47 14.71
N HIS A 14 -11.13 -27.88 14.64
CA HIS A 14 -10.92 -26.49 15.03
C HIS A 14 -11.51 -25.47 14.04
N LEU A 15 -11.51 -25.78 12.75
CA LEU A 15 -12.06 -24.91 11.70
C LEU A 15 -13.51 -25.24 11.36
N GLU A 16 -14.15 -26.16 12.09
CA GLU A 16 -15.51 -26.66 11.84
C GLU A 16 -15.71 -26.92 10.34
N SER A 17 -14.82 -27.72 9.75
CA SER A 17 -14.81 -27.99 8.31
C SER A 17 -14.57 -29.47 8.06
N GLY A 18 -15.04 -29.98 6.91
CA GLY A 18 -14.89 -31.38 6.53
C GLY A 18 -13.93 -31.58 5.37
N GLN A 19 -13.65 -32.85 5.07
CA GLN A 19 -12.87 -33.25 3.90
C GLN A 19 -13.56 -32.86 2.58
N SER A 20 -14.89 -32.76 2.57
CA SER A 20 -15.72 -32.27 1.47
C SER A 20 -15.89 -30.74 1.45
N GLY A 21 -15.22 -30.00 2.35
CA GLY A 21 -15.34 -28.55 2.47
C GLY A 21 -16.43 -28.10 3.44
N LEU A 22 -16.92 -26.88 3.25
CA LEU A 22 -17.96 -26.24 4.06
C LEU A 22 -19.32 -26.35 3.37
N THR A 23 -20.39 -26.43 4.16
CA THR A 23 -21.74 -26.35 3.61
C THR A 23 -22.06 -24.93 3.12
N GLU A 24 -22.94 -24.78 2.14
CA GLU A 24 -23.35 -23.45 1.64
C GLU A 24 -23.88 -22.54 2.77
N SER A 25 -24.59 -23.13 3.74
CA SER A 25 -25.09 -22.43 4.93
C SER A 25 -23.95 -21.87 5.79
N GLU A 26 -22.90 -22.65 6.03
CA GLU A 26 -21.70 -22.20 6.75
C GLU A 26 -20.90 -21.17 5.97
N VAL A 27 -20.80 -21.33 4.65
CA VAL A 27 -20.16 -20.34 3.78
C VAL A 27 -20.87 -18.99 3.91
N GLN A 28 -22.20 -18.93 3.83
CA GLN A 28 -22.94 -17.68 3.99
C GLN A 28 -22.79 -17.08 5.40
N LYS A 29 -22.88 -17.91 6.45
CA LYS A 29 -22.65 -17.46 7.84
C LYS A 29 -21.25 -16.86 8.02
N ARG A 30 -20.22 -17.51 7.45
CA ARG A 30 -18.84 -17.04 7.51
C ARG A 30 -18.64 -15.78 6.67
N LEU A 31 -19.28 -15.67 5.51
CA LEU A 31 -19.22 -14.47 4.67
C LEU A 31 -19.79 -13.25 5.41
N ILE A 32 -20.89 -13.41 6.14
CA ILE A 32 -21.47 -12.33 6.96
C ILE A 32 -20.55 -11.98 8.15
N LYS A 33 -19.97 -12.99 8.80
CA LYS A 33 -19.14 -12.80 10.00
C LYS A 33 -17.76 -12.19 9.69
N PHE A 34 -17.11 -12.64 8.63
CA PHE A 34 -15.73 -12.28 8.30
C PHE A 34 -15.61 -11.30 7.12
N GLY A 35 -16.70 -11.13 6.36
CA GLY A 35 -16.69 -10.37 5.12
C GLY A 35 -16.06 -11.15 3.97
N PRO A 36 -16.07 -10.57 2.76
CA PRO A 36 -15.35 -11.13 1.62
C PRO A 36 -13.85 -11.16 1.91
N ASN A 37 -13.18 -12.24 1.50
CA ASN A 37 -11.72 -12.35 1.56
C ASN A 37 -11.06 -11.52 0.45
N ALA A 38 -11.28 -10.21 0.50
CA ALA A 38 -10.73 -9.23 -0.42
C ALA A 38 -9.92 -8.21 0.36
N LEU A 39 -8.70 -7.94 -0.13
CA LEU A 39 -7.88 -6.86 0.40
C LEU A 39 -8.58 -5.53 0.08
N GLN A 40 -8.90 -4.75 1.12
CA GLN A 40 -9.45 -3.42 0.90
C GLN A 40 -8.42 -2.56 0.20
N GLU A 41 -8.73 -2.11 -1.02
CA GLU A 41 -7.91 -1.13 -1.71
C GLU A 41 -7.87 0.16 -0.89
N LYS A 42 -6.68 0.52 -0.41
CA LYS A 42 -6.49 1.84 0.20
C LYS A 42 -6.75 2.88 -0.87
N LYS A 43 -7.75 3.74 -0.63
CA LYS A 43 -8.07 4.87 -1.52
C LYS A 43 -6.77 5.64 -1.80
N LYS A 44 -6.48 5.87 -3.09
CA LYS A 44 -5.34 6.67 -3.52
C LYS A 44 -5.44 8.05 -2.85
N LYS A 45 -4.40 8.45 -2.12
CA LYS A 45 -4.35 9.80 -1.55
C LYS A 45 -4.29 10.80 -2.72
N PRO A 46 -5.13 11.85 -2.73
CA PRO A 46 -5.09 12.83 -3.81
C PRO A 46 -3.76 13.59 -3.81
N ALA A 47 -3.30 13.99 -4.99
CA ALA A 47 -1.97 14.57 -5.18
C ALA A 47 -1.70 15.81 -4.30
N TRP A 48 -2.70 16.66 -4.10
CA TRP A 48 -2.61 17.83 -3.22
C TRP A 48 -2.36 17.42 -1.76
N LEU A 49 -2.93 16.31 -1.29
CA LEU A 49 -2.74 15.83 0.09
C LEU A 49 -1.35 15.23 0.29
N LEU A 50 -0.80 14.59 -0.75
CA LEU A 50 0.59 14.15 -0.76
C LEU A 50 1.55 15.36 -0.73
N PHE A 51 1.25 16.40 -1.52
CA PHE A 51 2.01 17.65 -1.54
C PHE A 51 2.01 18.34 -0.17
N LEU A 52 0.85 18.50 0.49
CA LEU A 52 0.80 19.05 1.85
C LEU A 52 1.56 18.18 2.87
N GLY A 53 1.61 16.86 2.67
CA GLY A 53 2.40 15.96 3.51
C GLY A 53 3.90 16.26 3.47
N GLN A 54 4.43 16.72 2.32
CA GLN A 54 5.85 17.03 2.14
C GLN A 54 6.31 18.21 2.99
N PHE A 55 5.45 19.20 3.28
CA PHE A 55 5.80 20.31 4.17
C PHE A 55 5.98 19.88 5.63
N LYS A 56 5.57 18.66 6.00
CA LYS A 56 5.81 18.08 7.33
C LYS A 56 7.16 17.37 7.39
N ASP A 57 7.83 17.20 6.26
CA ASP A 57 9.16 16.59 6.20
C ASP A 57 10.22 17.66 6.52
N PHE A 58 11.01 17.38 7.55
CA PHE A 58 12.08 18.26 8.01
C PHE A 58 13.11 18.54 6.91
N MET A 59 13.39 17.56 6.04
CA MET A 59 14.32 17.71 4.92
C MET A 59 13.80 18.72 3.88
N ILE A 60 12.51 18.68 3.55
CA ILE A 60 11.89 19.64 2.62
C ILE A 60 11.94 21.05 3.19
N LEU A 61 11.69 21.22 4.50
CA LEU A 61 11.76 22.53 5.14
C LEU A 61 13.16 23.15 5.07
N ILE A 62 14.21 22.34 5.25
CA ILE A 62 15.60 22.79 5.08
C ILE A 62 15.85 23.25 3.64
N LEU A 63 15.45 22.47 2.65
CA LEU A 63 15.62 22.83 1.23
C LEU A 63 14.84 24.09 0.86
N ALA A 64 13.61 24.23 1.36
CA ALA A 64 12.81 25.43 1.14
C ALA A 64 13.47 26.67 1.74
N ALA A 65 14.02 26.57 2.96
CA ALA A 65 14.78 27.66 3.57
C ALA A 65 16.02 28.03 2.75
N ALA A 66 16.77 27.03 2.26
CA ALA A 66 17.93 27.25 1.40
C ALA A 66 17.55 27.95 0.07
N ALA A 67 16.43 27.56 -0.55
CA ALA A 67 15.92 28.20 -1.76
C ALA A 67 15.55 29.68 -1.51
N VAL A 68 14.92 29.98 -0.37
CA VAL A 68 14.59 31.36 0.01
C VAL A 68 15.86 32.19 0.23
N ILE A 69 16.84 31.65 0.96
CA ILE A 69 18.11 32.34 1.22
C ILE A 69 18.84 32.60 -0.11
N SER A 70 18.96 31.58 -0.97
CA SER A 70 19.60 31.70 -2.28
C SER A 70 18.90 32.74 -3.18
N GLY A 71 17.57 32.74 -3.17
CA GLY A 71 16.78 33.72 -3.92
C GLY A 71 16.98 35.16 -3.43
N ILE A 72 17.14 35.36 -2.11
CA ILE A 72 17.45 36.66 -1.50
C ILE A 72 18.89 37.10 -1.85
N VAL A 73 19.84 36.16 -1.86
CA VAL A 73 21.23 36.43 -2.27
C VAL A 73 21.32 36.79 -3.76
N GLY A 74 20.28 36.50 -4.55
CA GLY A 74 20.22 36.81 -5.97
C GLY A 74 20.89 35.77 -6.85
N ASP A 75 21.28 34.62 -6.29
CA ASP A 75 21.80 33.51 -7.09
C ASP A 75 20.63 32.71 -7.66
N LEU A 76 20.22 33.11 -8.86
CA LEU A 76 19.16 32.44 -9.62
C LEU A 76 19.55 31.00 -9.98
N THR A 77 20.85 30.70 -10.15
CA THR A 77 21.30 29.37 -10.54
C THR A 77 21.05 28.38 -9.42
N ASP A 78 21.52 28.71 -8.22
CA ASP A 78 21.33 27.87 -7.02
C ASP A 78 19.85 27.74 -6.65
N THR A 79 19.09 28.84 -6.75
CA THR A 79 17.65 28.83 -6.48
C THR A 79 16.91 27.86 -7.43
N ILE A 80 17.23 27.88 -8.73
CA ILE A 80 16.62 27.00 -9.72
C ILE A 80 17.00 25.53 -9.45
N ILE A 81 18.26 25.25 -9.11
CA ILE A 81 18.71 23.89 -8.78
C ILE A 81 17.91 23.32 -7.61
N ILE A 82 17.75 24.08 -6.52
CA ILE A 82 17.01 23.64 -5.34
C ILE A 82 15.52 23.41 -5.67
N LEU A 83 14.91 24.31 -6.47
CA LEU A 83 13.53 24.12 -6.93
C LEU A 83 13.35 22.85 -7.75
N VAL A 84 14.29 22.53 -8.65
CA VAL A 84 14.25 21.29 -9.44
C VAL A 84 14.32 20.05 -8.53
N ILE A 85 15.19 20.07 -7.50
CA ILE A 85 15.29 18.97 -6.53
C ILE A 85 13.96 18.75 -5.79
N ILE A 86 13.31 19.82 -5.34
CA ILE A 86 12.01 19.74 -4.66
C ILE A 86 10.95 19.15 -5.61
N LEU A 87 10.91 19.60 -6.86
CA LEU A 87 9.97 19.08 -7.87
C LEU A 87 10.20 17.60 -8.18
N LEU A 88 11.46 17.16 -8.30
CA LEU A 88 11.81 15.75 -8.48
C LEU A 88 11.34 14.89 -7.32
N ASN A 89 11.44 15.37 -6.09
CA ASN A 89 10.99 14.64 -4.91
C ASN A 89 9.46 14.40 -4.94
N VAL A 90 8.69 15.42 -5.33
CA VAL A 90 7.24 15.30 -5.54
C VAL A 90 6.91 14.30 -6.65
N TRP A 91 7.66 14.34 -7.76
CA TRP A 91 7.47 13.44 -8.90
C TRP A 91 7.72 11.97 -8.54
N VAL A 92 8.82 11.70 -7.82
CA VAL A 92 9.18 10.35 -7.35
C VAL A 92 8.11 9.81 -6.40
N GLY A 93 7.64 10.63 -5.45
CA GLY A 93 6.56 10.26 -4.53
C GLY A 93 5.24 9.92 -5.24
N PHE A 94 4.97 10.50 -6.41
CA PHE A 94 3.81 10.18 -7.24
C PHE A 94 4.01 8.89 -8.06
N GLY A 95 5.17 8.72 -8.69
CA GLY A 95 5.47 7.60 -9.59
C GLY A 95 5.50 6.23 -8.92
N TYR A 96 5.92 6.12 -7.67
CA TYR A 96 5.98 4.83 -6.96
C TYR A 96 4.60 4.18 -6.73
N ASN A 97 3.52 4.96 -6.64
CA ASN A 97 2.18 4.45 -6.32
C ASN A 97 1.45 3.77 -7.50
N LEU A 98 2.01 3.80 -8.72
CA LEU A 98 1.40 3.14 -9.88
C LEU A 98 1.93 1.73 -10.13
N SER A 99 3.06 1.35 -9.52
CA SER A 99 3.71 0.05 -9.73
C SER A 99 3.29 -1.04 -8.74
N ALA A 100 2.39 -0.73 -7.81
CA ALA A 100 1.90 -1.69 -6.80
C ALA A 100 0.65 -2.52 -7.17
N PRO A 101 0.44 -3.01 -8.42
CA PRO A 101 -0.48 -4.12 -8.63
C PRO A 101 0.17 -5.43 -9.09
N ARG A 102 1.50 -5.56 -9.17
CA ARG A 102 2.11 -6.80 -9.69
C ARG A 102 2.32 -7.91 -8.66
N GLU A 103 2.43 -7.59 -7.37
CA GLU A 103 2.61 -8.62 -6.34
C GLU A 103 1.32 -9.37 -6.01
N VAL A 104 0.17 -8.69 -6.14
CA VAL A 104 -1.15 -9.30 -5.86
C VAL A 104 -1.64 -10.18 -7.01
N ALA A 105 -1.24 -9.88 -8.25
CA ALA A 105 -1.67 -10.61 -9.44
C ALA A 105 -1.01 -12.00 -9.56
N ILE A 106 0.20 -12.19 -9.04
CA ILE A 106 0.89 -13.48 -9.09
C ILE A 106 0.13 -14.52 -8.25
N HIS A 107 -0.44 -14.11 -7.10
CA HIS A 107 -1.19 -15.00 -6.22
C HIS A 107 -2.63 -15.30 -6.67
N GLN A 108 -3.17 -14.56 -7.67
CA GLN A 108 -4.48 -14.87 -8.24
C GLN A 108 -4.39 -15.94 -9.34
N LYS A 109 -3.30 -15.93 -10.12
CA LYS A 109 -3.10 -16.90 -11.20
C LYS A 109 -2.93 -18.34 -10.70
N ASP A 110 -2.33 -18.50 -9.52
CA ASP A 110 -2.21 -19.81 -8.86
C ASP A 110 -3.56 -20.35 -8.37
N LYS A 111 -4.54 -19.50 -8.06
CA LYS A 111 -5.88 -19.94 -7.63
C LYS A 111 -6.76 -20.38 -8.81
N GLU A 112 -6.57 -19.78 -9.98
CA GLU A 112 -7.29 -20.15 -11.20
C GLU A 112 -6.83 -21.51 -11.75
N ASN A 113 -5.54 -21.87 -11.59
CA ASN A 113 -5.01 -23.18 -11.98
C ASN A 113 -5.29 -24.32 -10.98
N LEU A 114 -5.87 -24.03 -9.81
CA LEU A 114 -6.31 -25.02 -8.83
C LEU A 114 -7.85 -25.16 -8.74
N SER A 115 -8.58 -24.49 -9.63
CA SER A 115 -10.03 -24.65 -9.85
C SER A 115 -10.29 -25.67 -10.95
#